data_AF-A0A2A5WR29-F1
#
_entry.id   AF-A0A2A5WR29-F1
#
_cell.length_a   1.000
_cell.length_b   1.000
_cell.length_c   1.000
_cell.angle_alpha   90.00
_cell.angle_beta   90.00
_cell.angle_gamma   90.00
#
_symmetry.space_group_name_H-M   'P 1'
#
loop_
_entity.id
_entity.type
_entity.pdbx_description
1 polymer ?
#
loop_
_entity_poly.entity_id
_entity_poly.type
_entity_poly.pdbx_seq_one_letter_code
_entity_poly.pdbx_strand_id
1 'polypeptide(L)'
;MNDVLVKPFSAVDLRRILLNYVNVDPGESHVSNELALINDDTLITIARINAESGMDLVDQVVSLFEQQVPGFINELEMATREQNAGDTRRISHAFKSSAINIGAHVLGQRLATIEAAARDNQASLSSDEMDELASLVRDSLRQLLASYTRIRSELASGG
;
A
#
# COMPACT_ATOMS: atom_id res chain seq x y z
N MET A 1 28.73 -25.75 -0.54
CA MET A 1 29.95 -24.98 -0.18
C MET A 1 29.51 -23.81 0.68
N ASN A 2 30.31 -23.44 1.69
CA ASN A 2 29.88 -22.73 2.91
C ASN A 2 29.50 -21.25 2.71
N ASP A 3 28.20 -20.92 2.66
CA ASP A 3 27.73 -19.54 2.81
C ASP A 3 27.47 -19.21 4.29
N VAL A 4 28.52 -18.79 4.99
CA VAL A 4 28.42 -18.36 6.39
C VAL A 4 28.58 -16.84 6.46
N LEU A 5 27.52 -16.16 6.94
CA LEU A 5 27.55 -14.74 7.30
C LEU A 5 28.37 -14.54 8.59
N VAL A 6 29.52 -13.88 8.47
CA VAL A 6 30.35 -13.50 9.63
C VAL A 6 30.05 -12.04 10.00
N LYS A 7 29.87 -11.76 11.29
CA LYS A 7 29.47 -10.42 11.79
C LYS A 7 30.62 -9.40 11.76
N PRO A 8 30.30 -8.09 11.67
CA PRO A 8 28.96 -7.51 11.50
C PRO A 8 28.55 -7.49 10.01
N PHE A 9 27.30 -7.85 9.73
CA PHE A 9 26.77 -7.88 8.37
C PHE A 9 25.77 -6.74 8.14
N SER A 10 25.71 -6.22 6.92
CA SER A 10 24.77 -5.17 6.53
C SER A 10 23.50 -5.73 5.91
N ALA A 11 22.42 -4.94 5.88
CA ALA A 11 21.16 -5.33 5.23
C ALA A 11 21.35 -5.64 3.72
N VAL A 12 22.36 -5.04 3.09
CA VAL A 12 22.71 -5.26 1.68
C VAL A 12 23.29 -6.66 1.47
N ASP A 13 24.15 -7.11 2.39
CA ASP A 13 24.77 -8.44 2.32
C ASP A 13 23.72 -9.55 2.50
N LEU A 14 22.75 -9.30 3.38
CA LEU A 14 21.65 -10.22 3.66
C LEU A 14 20.72 -10.38 2.44
N ARG A 15 20.41 -9.27 1.75
CA ARG A 15 19.63 -9.29 0.51
C ARG A 15 20.34 -10.07 -0.61
N ARG A 16 21.65 -9.91 -0.75
CA ARG A 16 22.42 -10.60 -1.80
C ARG A 16 22.42 -12.12 -1.61
N ILE A 17 22.56 -12.58 -0.37
CA ILE A 17 22.58 -14.01 -0.06
C ILE A 17 21.19 -14.63 -0.26
N LEU A 18 20.12 -13.94 0.14
CA LEU A 18 18.74 -14.41 -0.09
C LEU A 18 18.44 -14.61 -1.59
N LEU A 19 18.91 -13.70 -2.45
CA LEU A 19 18.71 -13.81 -3.90
C LEU A 19 19.45 -15.01 -4.53
N ASN A 20 20.53 -15.50 -3.92
CA ASN A 20 21.27 -16.66 -4.42
C ASN A 20 20.64 -18.01 -4.04
N TYR A 21 19.74 -18.04 -3.05
CA TYR A 21 19.11 -19.27 -2.54
C TYR A 21 17.66 -19.45 -2.96
N VAL A 22 17.03 -18.44 -3.54
CA VAL A 22 15.70 -18.58 -4.15
C VAL A 22 15.88 -19.20 -5.54
N ASN A 23 15.87 -20.53 -5.57
CA ASN A 23 15.69 -21.30 -6.79
C ASN A 23 14.28 -21.06 -7.31
N VAL A 24 14.11 -20.06 -8.19
CA VAL A 24 12.88 -19.87 -8.96
C VAL A 24 12.87 -20.98 -10.02
N ASP A 25 12.04 -21.99 -9.81
CA ASP A 25 11.76 -23.00 -10.82
C ASP A 25 11.02 -22.31 -12.00
N PRO A 26 11.53 -22.33 -13.24
CA PRO A 26 10.93 -21.61 -14.36
C PRO A 26 9.70 -22.32 -14.97
N GLY A 27 9.06 -23.24 -14.23
CA GLY A 27 8.06 -24.18 -14.74
C GLY A 27 6.58 -23.88 -14.48
N GLU A 28 6.19 -22.86 -13.69
CA GLU A 28 4.78 -22.56 -13.44
C GLU A 28 4.44 -21.10 -13.77
N SER A 29 3.71 -20.93 -14.88
CA SER A 29 2.88 -19.81 -15.28
C SER A 29 3.16 -18.45 -14.62
N HIS A 30 4.14 -17.73 -15.19
CA HIS A 30 4.23 -16.28 -15.08
C HIS A 30 3.02 -15.61 -15.77
N VAL A 31 1.87 -15.60 -15.10
CA VAL A 31 0.91 -14.52 -15.28
C VAL A 31 1.49 -13.34 -14.51
N SER A 32 1.78 -12.24 -15.20
CA SER A 32 2.38 -11.02 -14.66
C SER A 32 1.92 -10.73 -13.23
N ASN A 33 2.76 -11.03 -12.23
CA ASN A 33 2.51 -10.59 -10.87
C ASN A 33 2.84 -9.09 -10.86
N GLU A 34 1.88 -8.27 -11.32
CA GLU A 34 1.73 -6.90 -10.85
C GLU A 34 1.95 -6.97 -9.33
N LEU A 35 2.99 -6.31 -8.82
CA LEU A 35 3.31 -6.29 -7.40
C LEU A 35 2.02 -6.06 -6.62
N ALA A 36 1.58 -7.03 -5.82
CA ALA A 36 0.34 -6.93 -5.06
C ALA A 36 0.38 -5.65 -4.22
N LEU A 37 -0.50 -4.69 -4.56
CA LEU A 37 -0.57 -3.38 -3.93
C LEU A 37 -1.36 -3.45 -2.63
N ILE A 38 -2.29 -4.41 -2.55
CA ILE A 38 -3.17 -4.66 -1.41
C ILE A 38 -2.80 -6.00 -0.78
N ASN A 39 -2.71 -6.00 0.54
CA ASN A 39 -2.58 -7.21 1.33
C ASN A 39 -3.97 -7.72 1.76
N ASP A 40 -4.44 -8.77 1.09
CA ASP A 40 -5.73 -9.41 1.36
C ASP A 40 -5.86 -9.90 2.81
N ASP A 41 -4.74 -10.32 3.43
CA ASP A 41 -4.73 -10.78 4.83
C ASP A 41 -5.18 -9.69 5.81
N THR A 42 -4.98 -8.41 5.49
CA THR A 42 -5.46 -7.30 6.32
C THR A 42 -6.99 -7.29 6.37
N LEU A 43 -7.66 -7.38 5.22
CA LEU A 43 -9.12 -7.41 5.16
C LEU A 43 -9.69 -8.69 5.78
N ILE A 44 -9.04 -9.84 5.55
CA ILE A 44 -9.42 -11.11 6.18
C ILE A 44 -9.29 -11.03 7.70
N THR A 45 -8.21 -10.42 8.20
CA THR A 45 -8.00 -10.23 9.65
C THR A 45 -9.11 -9.37 10.23
N ILE A 46 -9.48 -8.26 9.57
CA ILE A 46 -10.60 -7.40 9.98
C ILE A 46 -11.91 -8.18 9.99
N ALA A 47 -12.20 -8.95 8.93
CA ALA A 47 -13.39 -9.78 8.84
C ALA A 47 -13.47 -10.84 9.96
N ARG A 48 -12.32 -11.28 10.49
CA ARG A 48 -12.25 -12.29 11.56
C ARG A 48 -12.30 -11.70 12.96
N ILE A 49 -12.25 -10.39 13.13
CA ILE A 49 -12.38 -9.73 14.45
C ILE A 49 -13.72 -10.10 15.10
N ASN A 50 -14.78 -10.21 14.29
CA ASN A 50 -16.09 -10.63 14.75
C ASN A 50 -16.73 -11.55 13.70
N ALA A 51 -17.12 -12.77 14.10
CA ALA A 51 -17.69 -13.75 13.19
C ALA A 51 -19.09 -13.36 12.66
N GLU A 52 -19.85 -12.55 13.40
CA GLU A 52 -21.21 -12.15 13.02
C GLU A 52 -21.23 -10.83 12.25
N SER A 53 -20.33 -9.89 12.57
CA SER A 53 -20.34 -8.52 12.01
C SER A 53 -19.01 -8.10 11.36
N GLY A 54 -18.06 -9.02 11.18
CA GLY A 54 -16.73 -8.68 10.68
C GLY A 54 -16.76 -8.20 9.22
N MET A 55 -17.66 -8.71 8.40
CA MET A 55 -17.86 -8.20 7.05
C MET A 55 -18.44 -6.78 7.03
N ASP A 56 -19.31 -6.42 7.97
CA ASP A 56 -19.80 -5.04 8.08
C ASP A 56 -18.67 -4.06 8.41
N LEU A 57 -17.66 -4.49 9.19
CA LEU A 57 -16.47 -3.70 9.46
C LEU A 57 -15.60 -3.53 8.21
N VAL A 58 -15.42 -4.60 7.42
CA VAL A 58 -14.73 -4.51 6.12
C VAL A 58 -15.46 -3.56 5.18
N ASP A 59 -16.79 -3.69 5.06
CA ASP A 59 -17.64 -2.82 4.23
C ASP A 59 -17.45 -1.34 4.62
N GLN A 60 -17.48 -1.03 5.92
CA GLN A 60 -17.29 0.32 6.42
C GLN A 60 -15.89 0.87 6.10
N VAL A 61 -14.85 0.07 6.33
CA VAL A 61 -13.45 0.50 6.14
C VAL A 61 -13.15 0.72 4.65
N VAL A 62 -13.60 -0.18 3.77
CA VAL A 62 -13.43 -0.04 2.31
C VAL A 62 -14.22 1.16 1.79
N SER A 63 -15.48 1.32 2.21
CA SER A 63 -16.33 2.45 1.80
C SER A 63 -15.74 3.79 2.24
N LEU A 64 -15.23 3.86 3.47
CA LEU A 64 -14.60 5.08 3.99
C LEU A 64 -13.36 5.44 3.17
N PHE A 65 -12.51 4.45 2.87
CA PHE A 65 -11.31 4.68 2.07
C PHE A 65 -11.67 5.20 0.67
N GLU A 66 -12.62 4.56 -0.02
CA GLU A 66 -13.09 4.98 -1.35
C GLU A 66 -13.64 6.41 -1.34
N GLN A 67 -14.40 6.79 -0.32
CA GLN A 67 -14.96 8.14 -0.18
C GLN A 67 -13.89 9.21 0.08
N GLN A 68 -12.82 8.87 0.80
CA GLN A 68 -11.78 9.82 1.20
C GLN A 68 -10.73 10.05 0.12
N VAL A 69 -10.43 9.02 -0.69
CA VAL A 69 -9.37 9.07 -1.72
C VAL A 69 -9.47 10.28 -2.66
N PRO A 70 -10.64 10.63 -3.24
CA PRO A 70 -10.76 11.80 -4.12
C PRO A 70 -10.41 13.11 -3.40
N GLY A 71 -10.78 13.24 -2.13
CA GLY A 71 -10.44 14.40 -1.31
C GLY A 71 -8.93 14.53 -1.10
N PHE A 72 -8.26 13.42 -0.74
CA PHE A 72 -6.81 13.42 -0.57
C PHE A 72 -6.05 13.75 -1.84
N ILE A 73 -6.48 13.21 -3.00
CA ILE A 73 -5.85 13.52 -4.29
C ILE A 73 -6.02 15.00 -4.62
N ASN A 74 -7.23 15.56 -4.52
CA ASN A 74 -7.47 16.96 -4.81
C ASN A 74 -6.68 17.90 -3.90
N GLU A 75 -6.63 17.61 -2.59
CA GLU A 75 -5.85 18.40 -1.64
C GLU A 75 -4.34 18.32 -1.94
N LEU A 76 -3.81 17.14 -2.30
CA LEU A 76 -2.40 16.99 -2.69
C LEU A 76 -2.10 17.71 -4.00
N GLU A 77 -2.96 17.64 -5.01
CA GLU A 77 -2.80 18.38 -6.26
C GLU A 77 -2.78 19.90 -6.03
N MET A 78 -3.61 20.40 -5.11
CA MET A 78 -3.56 21.80 -4.70
C MET A 78 -2.24 22.14 -4.00
N ALA A 79 -1.83 21.34 -3.01
CA ALA A 79 -0.58 21.55 -2.29
C ALA A 79 0.65 21.50 -3.23
N THR A 80 0.63 20.63 -4.24
CA THR A 80 1.64 20.54 -5.31
C THR A 80 1.69 21.83 -6.13
N ARG A 81 0.54 22.34 -6.59
CA ARG A 81 0.48 23.58 -7.40
C ARG A 81 0.91 24.81 -6.62
N GLU A 82 0.60 24.86 -5.33
CA GLU A 82 0.96 25.97 -4.43
C GLU A 82 2.37 25.81 -3.84
N GLN A 83 3.08 24.72 -4.15
CA GLN A 83 4.35 24.34 -3.56
C GLN A 83 4.34 24.36 -2.02
N ASN A 84 3.22 23.93 -1.44
CA ASN A 84 2.96 23.97 -0.01
C ASN A 84 3.38 22.65 0.65
N ALA A 85 4.62 22.61 1.16
CA ALA A 85 5.15 21.46 1.89
C ALA A 85 4.40 21.17 3.20
N GLY A 86 3.85 22.20 3.85
CA GLY A 86 3.09 22.04 5.09
C GLY A 86 1.84 21.20 4.89
N ASP A 87 1.06 21.52 3.87
CA ASP A 87 -0.13 20.75 3.49
C ASP A 87 0.24 19.39 2.88
N THR A 88 1.26 19.33 2.01
CA THR A 88 1.78 18.06 1.46
C THR A 88 2.06 17.06 2.57
N ARG A 89 2.73 17.50 3.65
CA ARG A 89 3.01 16.66 4.83
C ARG A 89 1.74 16.21 5.53
N ARG A 90 0.84 17.15 5.85
CA ARG A 90 -0.40 16.89 6.61
C ARG A 90 -1.30 15.89 5.88
N ILE A 91 -1.49 16.10 4.59
CA ILE A 91 -2.37 15.28 3.76
C ILE A 91 -1.75 13.90 3.55
N SER A 92 -0.45 13.82 3.25
CA SER A 92 0.26 12.54 3.11
C SER A 92 0.20 11.70 4.38
N HIS A 93 0.32 12.33 5.56
CA HIS A 93 0.19 11.65 6.84
C HIS A 93 -1.20 11.03 7.05
N ALA A 94 -2.26 11.79 6.80
CA ALA A 94 -3.64 11.33 6.93
C ALA A 94 -3.96 10.22 5.92
N PHE A 95 -3.52 10.40 4.67
CA PHE A 95 -3.76 9.43 3.61
C PHE A 95 -2.99 8.12 3.87
N LYS A 96 -1.74 8.21 4.34
CA LYS A 96 -0.92 7.04 4.71
C LYS A 96 -1.63 6.16 5.73
N SER A 97 -2.15 6.76 6.81
CA SER A 97 -2.86 6.02 7.85
C SER A 97 -4.07 5.29 7.29
N SER A 98 -4.83 5.94 6.42
CA SER A 98 -5.98 5.35 5.74
C SER A 98 -5.58 4.17 4.83
N ALA A 99 -4.49 4.33 4.07
CA ALA A 99 -3.95 3.28 3.20
C ALA A 99 -3.45 2.04 3.96
N ILE A 100 -2.74 2.24 5.08
CA ILE A 100 -2.24 1.13 5.90
C ILE A 100 -3.39 0.31 6.50
N ASN A 101 -4.48 0.97 6.90
CA ASN A 101 -5.64 0.30 7.49
C ASN A 101 -6.34 -0.68 6.52
N ILE A 102 -6.18 -0.48 5.20
CA ILE A 102 -6.74 -1.35 4.15
C ILE A 102 -5.70 -2.28 3.52
N GLY A 103 -4.50 -2.34 4.09
CA GLY A 103 -3.43 -3.21 3.60
C GLY A 103 -2.69 -2.68 2.36
N ALA A 104 -2.88 -1.42 1.98
CA ALA A 104 -2.17 -0.79 0.85
C ALA A 104 -0.75 -0.35 1.27
N HIS A 105 0.11 -1.32 1.58
CA HIS A 105 1.44 -1.03 2.12
C HIS A 105 2.34 -0.28 1.15
N VAL A 106 2.27 -0.57 -0.16
CA VAL A 106 3.07 0.12 -1.18
C VAL A 106 2.68 1.60 -1.25
N LEU A 107 1.38 1.90 -1.30
CA LEU A 107 0.86 3.27 -1.26
C LEU A 107 1.25 3.97 0.06
N GLY A 108 1.08 3.29 1.18
CA GLY A 108 1.46 3.81 2.50
C GLY A 108 2.95 4.16 2.58
N GLN A 109 3.83 3.34 2.00
CA GLN A 109 5.28 3.63 1.94
C GLN A 109 5.57 4.85 1.06
N ARG A 110 4.96 4.95 -0.13
CA ARG A 110 5.13 6.13 -1.01
C ARG A 110 4.70 7.41 -0.28
N LEU A 111 3.54 7.39 0.39
CA LEU A 111 3.05 8.51 1.18
C LEU A 111 3.97 8.85 2.36
N ALA A 112 4.58 7.84 2.99
CA ALA A 112 5.56 8.08 4.06
C ALA A 112 6.83 8.76 3.54
N THR A 113 7.32 8.39 2.36
CA THR A 113 8.45 9.06 1.70
C THR A 113 8.13 10.53 1.39
N ILE A 114 6.93 10.80 0.87
CA ILE A 114 6.46 12.15 0.56
C ILE A 114 6.34 12.98 1.84
N GLU A 115 5.73 12.43 2.90
CA GLU A 115 5.62 13.07 4.21
C GLU A 115 6.99 13.42 4.79
N ALA A 116 7.96 12.51 4.70
CA ALA A 116 9.32 12.72 5.17
C ALA A 116 10.03 13.82 4.37
N ALA A 117 9.94 13.81 3.03
CA ALA A 117 10.51 14.84 2.18
C ALA A 117 9.90 16.22 2.47
N ALA A 118 8.60 16.30 2.67
CA ALA A 118 7.91 17.53 3.03
C ALA A 118 8.30 18.03 4.43
N ARG A 119 8.53 17.13 5.39
CA ARG A 119 9.00 17.49 6.74
C ARG A 119 10.45 17.95 6.74
N ASP A 120 11.34 17.17 6.14
CA ASP A 120 12.79 17.31 6.31
C ASP A 120 13.40 18.29 5.31
N ASN A 121 12.89 18.30 4.07
CA ASN A 121 13.39 19.14 2.98
C ASN A 121 12.47 20.32 2.65
N GLN A 122 11.32 20.45 3.33
CA GLN A 122 10.29 21.43 2.98
C GLN A 122 9.89 21.35 1.50
N ALA A 123 9.90 20.13 0.94
CA ALA A 123 9.59 19.86 -0.46
C ALA A 123 8.11 19.51 -0.62
N SER A 124 7.45 20.12 -1.60
CA SER A 124 6.21 19.59 -2.16
C SER A 124 6.53 18.57 -3.25
N LEU A 125 5.52 17.82 -3.68
CA LEU A 125 5.61 17.01 -4.90
C LEU A 125 5.84 17.90 -6.12
N SER A 126 6.47 17.33 -7.14
CA SER A 126 6.37 17.81 -8.53
C SER A 126 5.11 17.29 -9.21
N SER A 127 4.75 17.86 -10.36
CA SER A 127 3.61 17.39 -11.16
C SER A 127 3.78 15.91 -11.57
N ASP A 128 4.98 15.52 -12.00
CA ASP A 128 5.26 14.14 -12.41
C ASP A 128 5.11 13.17 -11.22
N GLU A 129 5.63 13.53 -10.04
CA GLU A 129 5.47 12.70 -8.83
C GLU A 129 4.00 12.62 -8.37
N MET A 130 3.21 13.66 -8.62
CA MET A 130 1.77 13.66 -8.34
C MET A 130 1.02 12.75 -9.30
N ASP A 131 1.36 12.76 -10.60
CA ASP A 131 0.77 11.86 -11.60
C ASP A 131 1.10 10.40 -11.32
N GLU A 132 2.34 10.11 -10.92
CA GLU A 132 2.76 8.78 -10.47
C GLU A 132 1.95 8.33 -9.24
N LEU A 133 1.80 9.20 -8.24
CA LEU A 133 1.01 8.92 -7.04
C LEU A 133 -0.46 8.66 -7.39
N ALA A 134 -1.05 9.48 -8.26
CA ALA A 134 -2.42 9.31 -8.71
C ALA A 134 -2.62 7.96 -9.43
N SER A 135 -1.66 7.53 -10.25
CA SER A 135 -1.71 6.19 -10.86
C SER A 135 -1.64 5.09 -9.82
N LEU A 136 -0.69 5.17 -8.89
CA LEU A 136 -0.56 4.19 -7.81
C LEU A 136 -1.84 4.07 -6.97
N VAL A 137 -2.50 5.21 -6.69
CA VAL A 137 -3.77 5.25 -5.96
C VAL A 137 -4.89 4.57 -6.76
N ARG A 138 -5.01 4.84 -8.07
CA ARG A 138 -6.00 4.17 -8.92
C ARG A 138 -5.79 2.66 -8.96
N ASP A 139 -4.55 2.22 -9.12
CA ASP A 139 -4.21 0.80 -9.18
C ASP A 139 -4.46 0.10 -7.84
N SER A 140 -4.12 0.77 -6.72
CA SER A 140 -4.40 0.28 -5.37
C SER A 140 -5.90 0.16 -5.10
N LEU A 141 -6.70 1.15 -5.49
CA LEU A 141 -8.15 1.13 -5.31
C LEU A 141 -8.79 0.02 -6.16
N ARG A 142 -8.32 -0.16 -7.39
CA ARG A 142 -8.80 -1.24 -8.27
C ARG A 142 -8.54 -2.62 -7.66
N GLN A 143 -7.32 -2.86 -7.16
CA GLN A 143 -6.99 -4.12 -6.49
C GLN A 143 -7.80 -4.29 -5.20
N LEU A 144 -8.00 -3.22 -4.41
CA LEU A 144 -8.77 -3.26 -3.17
C LEU A 144 -10.20 -3.74 -3.42
N LEU A 145 -10.87 -3.16 -4.40
CA LEU A 145 -12.26 -3.52 -4.74
C LEU A 145 -12.36 -4.95 -5.27
N ALA A 146 -11.34 -5.42 -6.02
CA ALA A 146 -11.28 -6.80 -6.49
C ALA A 146 -11.12 -7.79 -5.31
N SER A 147 -10.17 -7.52 -4.40
CA SER A 147 -9.95 -8.33 -3.19
C SER A 147 -11.17 -8.33 -2.27
N TYR A 148 -11.77 -7.16 -2.06
CA TYR A 148 -13.00 -6.99 -1.28
C TYR A 148 -14.14 -7.86 -1.82
N THR A 149 -14.38 -7.81 -3.15
CA THR A 149 -15.43 -8.61 -3.79
C THR A 149 -15.18 -10.11 -3.63
N ARG A 150 -13.91 -10.54 -3.77
CA ARG A 150 -13.50 -11.93 -3.58
C ARG A 150 -13.76 -12.41 -2.16
N ILE A 151 -13.25 -11.70 -1.16
CA ILE A 151 -13.39 -12.04 0.27
C ILE A 151 -14.87 -12.12 0.67
N ARG A 152 -15.67 -11.15 0.21
CA ARG A 152 -17.12 -11.14 0.46
C ARG A 152 -17.81 -12.36 -0.12
N SER A 153 -17.43 -12.80 -1.33
CA SER A 153 -17.99 -13.99 -1.97
C SER A 153 -17.60 -15.29 -1.26
N GLU A 154 -16.34 -15.42 -0.83
CA GLU A 154 -15.82 -16.60 -0.12
C GLU A 154 -16.49 -16.77 1.25
N LEU A 155 -16.67 -15.69 1.99
CA LEU A 155 -17.34 -15.73 3.30
C LEU A 155 -18.85 -15.98 3.18
N ALA A 156 -19.50 -15.53 2.11
CA ALA A 156 -20.91 -15.83 1.85
C ALA A 156 -21.17 -17.28 1.42
N SER A 157 -20.16 -17.97 0.88
CA SER A 157 -20.26 -19.36 0.41
C SER A 157 -19.75 -20.40 1.42
N GLY A 158 -19.05 -19.96 2.46
CA GLY A 158 -18.56 -20.80 3.57
C GLY A 158 -19.44 -20.82 4.83
N GLY A 159 -20.66 -20.25 4.76
CA GLY A 159 -21.65 -20.18 5.85
C GLY A 159 -22.76 -21.21 5.74
#